data_AF-A0A9E8QP87-F1
#
_entry.id   AF-A0A9E8QP87-F1
#
_cell.length_a   1.000
_cell.length_b   1.000
_cell.length_c   1.000
_cell.angle_alpha   90.00
_cell.angle_beta   90.00
_cell.angle_gamma   90.00
#
_symmetry.space_group_name_H-M   'P 1'
#
loop_
_entity.id
_entity.type
_entity.pdbx_description
1 polymer ?
#
loop_
_entity_poly.entity_id
_entity_poly.type
_entity_poly.pdbx_seq_one_letter_code
_entity_poly.pdbx_strand_id
1 'polypeptide(L)'
;MLARDLDKTHIGADVTITVSGLPTGGVLTGVSAFMGMVSLDFDETNFTVDGGSPVLVAAADPRTAILSESDTDKRHELIDAAYGRRQLSYR
;
A
#
# COMPACT_ATOMS: atom_id res chain seq x y z
N MET A 1 1.41 0.05 -8.82
CA MET A 1 2.39 1.16 -8.83
C MET A 1 3.79 0.56 -8.80
N LEU A 2 4.85 1.36 -8.93
CA LEU A 2 6.22 0.87 -8.82
C LEU A 2 6.75 1.07 -7.40
N ALA A 3 7.72 0.27 -6.98
CA ALA A 3 8.35 0.39 -5.67
C ALA A 3 8.97 1.78 -5.45
N ARG A 4 9.54 2.40 -6.49
CA ARG A 4 10.08 3.78 -6.43
C ARG A 4 9.04 4.85 -6.16
N ASP A 5 7.77 4.54 -6.37
CA ASP A 5 6.66 5.47 -6.15
C ASP A 5 6.18 5.42 -4.69
N LEU A 6 6.66 4.46 -3.89
CA LEU A 6 6.37 4.39 -2.46
C LEU A 6 7.15 5.47 -1.71
N ASP A 7 6.45 6.16 -0.84
CA ASP A 7 6.98 7.20 0.03
C ASP A 7 6.30 7.15 1.40
N LYS A 8 6.60 8.13 2.26
CA LYS A 8 6.07 8.19 3.63
C LYS A 8 4.55 8.29 3.71
N THR A 9 3.86 8.67 2.64
CA THR A 9 2.38 8.74 2.62
C THR A 9 1.73 7.36 2.58
N HIS A 10 2.51 6.33 2.24
CA HIS A 10 2.06 4.94 2.17
C HIS A 10 2.32 4.17 3.48
N ILE A 11 2.94 4.79 4.47
CA ILE A 11 3.14 4.17 5.79
C ILE A 11 1.77 3.87 6.42
N GLY A 12 1.60 2.66 6.94
CA GLY A 12 0.35 2.09 7.43
C GLY A 12 -0.45 1.32 6.38
N ALA A 13 -0.09 1.43 5.10
CA ALA A 13 -0.77 0.69 4.04
C ALA A 13 -0.33 -0.76 3.99
N ASP A 14 -1.25 -1.66 3.62
CA ASP A 14 -0.91 -3.06 3.39
C ASP A 14 -0.31 -3.17 1.98
N VAL A 15 1.01 -3.38 1.92
CA VAL A 15 1.78 -3.39 0.67
C VAL A 15 2.23 -4.81 0.39
N THR A 16 1.87 -5.29 -0.79
CA THR A 16 2.33 -6.57 -1.33
C THR A 16 3.33 -6.35 -2.46
N ILE A 17 4.47 -7.00 -2.36
CA ILE A 17 5.52 -7.09 -3.37
C ILE A 17 5.63 -8.54 -3.86
N THR A 18 6.26 -8.76 -5.02
CA THR A 18 6.56 -10.12 -5.51
C THR A 18 8.06 -10.35 -5.45
N VAL A 19 8.49 -11.32 -4.66
CA VAL A 19 9.90 -11.71 -4.52
C VAL A 19 10.04 -13.14 -5.03
N SER A 20 10.86 -13.33 -6.06
CA SER A 20 11.09 -14.66 -6.67
C SER A 20 9.80 -15.39 -7.09
N GLY A 21 8.80 -14.64 -7.55
CA GLY A 21 7.50 -15.19 -7.97
C GLY A 21 6.52 -15.48 -6.83
N LEU A 22 6.91 -15.22 -5.57
CA LEU A 22 6.04 -15.36 -4.40
C LEU A 22 5.55 -13.98 -3.96
N PRO A 23 4.22 -13.78 -3.81
CA PRO A 23 3.69 -12.56 -3.20
C PRO A 23 4.03 -12.56 -1.71
N THR A 24 4.65 -11.48 -1.26
CA THR A 24 4.98 -11.24 0.15
C THR A 24 4.66 -9.80 0.48
N GLY A 25 4.34 -9.49 1.74
CA GLY A 25 3.94 -8.13 2.09
C GLY A 25 3.45 -8.01 3.51
N GLY A 26 2.97 -6.82 3.82
CA GLY A 26 2.36 -6.49 5.09
C GLY A 26 2.19 -4.98 5.25
N VAL A 27 1.90 -4.56 6.48
CA VAL A 27 1.74 -3.15 6.82
C VAL A 27 3.08 -2.44 6.69
N LEU A 28 3.18 -1.49 5.76
CA LEU A 28 4.39 -0.70 5.55
C LEU A 28 4.63 0.21 6.75
N THR A 29 5.73 0.02 7.46
CA THR A 29 6.14 0.84 8.61
C THR A 29 7.24 1.83 8.26
N GLY A 30 7.94 1.59 7.16
CA GLY A 30 9.05 2.42 6.70
C GLY A 30 9.33 2.22 5.21
N VAL A 31 9.82 3.28 4.57
CA VAL A 31 10.32 3.22 3.19
C VAL A 31 11.51 4.14 3.02
N SER A 32 12.53 3.62 2.35
CA SER A 32 13.71 4.40 1.95
C SER A 32 14.16 3.97 0.56
N ALA A 33 14.73 4.90 -0.21
CA ALA A 33 15.24 4.64 -1.54
C ALA A 33 16.72 4.99 -1.61
N PHE A 34 17.53 4.10 -2.19
CA PHE A 34 18.96 4.32 -2.38
C PHE A 34 19.41 3.72 -3.72
N MET A 35 20.00 4.55 -4.58
CA MET A 35 20.59 4.15 -5.87
C MET A 35 19.72 3.20 -6.71
N GLY A 36 18.43 3.53 -6.87
CA GLY A 36 17.49 2.74 -7.68
C GLY A 36 16.89 1.52 -6.98
N MET A 37 17.36 1.19 -5.78
CA MET A 37 16.75 0.19 -4.90
C MET A 37 15.81 0.88 -3.89
N VAL A 38 14.78 0.17 -3.46
CA VAL A 38 13.82 0.62 -2.46
C VAL A 38 13.79 -0.41 -1.34
N SER A 39 14.04 0.06 -0.13
CA SER A 39 13.92 -0.72 1.10
C SER A 39 12.57 -0.42 1.73
N LEU A 40 11.81 -1.49 1.98
CA LEU A 40 10.46 -1.51 2.50
C LEU A 40 10.46 -2.25 3.83
N ASP A 41 10.03 -1.59 4.88
CA ASP A 41 9.86 -2.19 6.20
C ASP A 41 8.40 -2.60 6.39
N PHE A 42 8.16 -3.87 6.69
CA PHE A 42 6.87 -4.42 7.12
C PHE A 42 7.05 -5.02 8.50
N ASP A 43 6.40 -4.49 9.54
CA ASP A 43 6.42 -5.00 10.94
C ASP A 43 7.58 -5.98 11.27
N GLU A 44 8.75 -5.42 11.57
CA GLU A 44 10.02 -6.12 11.91
C GLU A 44 10.76 -6.83 10.76
N THR A 45 10.21 -6.84 9.55
CA THR A 45 10.82 -7.44 8.35
C THR A 45 11.18 -6.36 7.32
N ASN A 46 12.43 -6.36 6.85
CA ASN A 46 12.88 -5.46 5.79
C ASN A 46 13.02 -6.21 4.46
N PHE A 47 12.46 -5.67 3.39
CA PHE A 47 12.66 -6.14 2.03
C PHE A 47 13.32 -5.05 1.20
N THR A 48 14.37 -5.41 0.48
CA THR A 48 14.97 -4.52 -0.53
C THR A 48 14.58 -5.03 -1.92
N VAL A 49 13.93 -4.18 -2.70
CA VAL A 49 13.47 -4.46 -4.06
C VAL A 49 14.03 -3.45 -5.04
N ASP A 50 14.12 -3.82 -6.31
CA ASP A 50 14.42 -2.86 -7.38
C ASP A 50 13.27 -1.83 -7.47
N GLY A 51 13.59 -0.55 -7.65
CA GLY A 51 12.59 0.52 -7.71
C GLY A 51 11.64 0.44 -8.90
N GLY A 52 12.00 -0.31 -9.95
CA GLY A 52 11.12 -0.68 -11.07
C GLY A 52 10.22 -1.89 -10.79
N SER A 53 10.35 -2.54 -9.62
CA SER A 53 9.50 -3.68 -9.26
C SER A 53 8.06 -3.23 -9.06
N PRO A 54 7.07 -3.94 -9.60
CA PRO A 54 5.68 -3.65 -9.35
C PRO A 54 5.31 -3.96 -7.90
N VAL A 55 4.55 -3.06 -7.29
CA VAL A 55 3.99 -3.21 -5.93
C VAL A 55 2.49 -2.95 -5.96
N LEU A 56 1.79 -3.69 -5.10
CA LEU A 56 0.37 -3.54 -4.84
C LEU A 56 0.21 -2.89 -3.47
N VAL A 57 -0.50 -1.76 -3.42
CA VAL A 57 -0.83 -1.09 -2.18
C VAL A 57 -2.33 -1.21 -1.97
N ALA A 58 -2.71 -1.97 -0.95
CA ALA A 58 -4.05 -1.94 -0.40
C ALA A 58 -4.11 -0.82 0.64
N ALA A 59 -5.20 -0.06 0.64
CA ALA A 59 -5.36 1.07 1.55
C ALA A 59 -5.15 0.62 3.01
N ALA A 60 -4.31 1.37 3.73
CA ALA A 60 -4.18 1.32 5.18
C ALA A 60 -5.57 1.36 5.79
N ASP A 61 -5.92 0.36 6.60
CA ASP A 61 -7.22 0.17 7.26
C ASP A 61 -8.25 1.23 6.83
N PRO A 62 -8.95 1.00 5.70
CA PRO A 62 -9.78 2.02 5.11
C PRO A 62 -10.82 2.53 6.10
N ARG A 63 -11.20 1.70 7.08
CA ARG A 63 -12.11 2.05 8.15
C ARG A 63 -11.57 3.19 9.02
N THR A 64 -10.30 3.14 9.41
CA THR A 64 -9.66 4.20 10.20
C THR A 64 -9.50 5.48 9.38
N ALA A 65 -9.16 5.39 8.10
CA ALA A 65 -9.10 6.55 7.21
C ALA A 65 -10.48 7.20 7.01
N ILE A 66 -11.53 6.39 6.82
CA ILE A 66 -12.93 6.84 6.71
C ILE A 66 -13.41 7.51 8.00
N LEU A 67 -13.07 6.95 9.16
CA LEU A 67 -13.52 7.47 10.46
C LEU A 67 -12.78 8.74 10.90
N SER A 68 -11.54 8.95 10.43
CA SER A 68 -10.75 10.14 10.76
C SER A 68 -10.91 11.28 9.75
N GLU A 69 -11.42 11.00 8.55
CA GLU A 69 -11.72 12.02 7.54
C GLU A 69 -12.98 12.83 7.89
N SER A 70 -12.80 14.15 8.00
CA SER A 70 -13.85 15.10 8.37
C SER A 70 -14.54 15.71 7.14
N ASP A 71 -13.84 15.76 6.01
CA ASP A 71 -14.39 16.14 4.72
C ASP A 71 -15.32 15.03 4.19
N THR A 72 -16.56 15.40 3.87
CA THR A 72 -17.58 14.41 3.49
C THR A 72 -17.36 13.84 2.10
N ASP A 73 -16.79 14.62 1.18
CA ASP A 73 -16.58 14.19 -0.21
C ASP A 73 -15.38 13.25 -0.27
N LYS A 74 -14.27 13.61 0.40
CA LYS A 74 -13.10 12.72 0.52
C LYS A 74 -13.42 11.43 1.24
N ARG A 75 -14.27 11.47 2.28
CA ARG A 75 -14.72 10.27 2.97
C ARG A 75 -15.51 9.33 2.05
N HIS A 76 -16.35 9.87 1.16
CA HIS A 76 -17.03 9.05 0.15
C HIS A 76 -16.05 8.41 -0.83
N GLU A 77 -15.04 9.16 -1.30
CA GLU A 77 -14.00 8.61 -2.17
C GLU A 77 -13.23 7.46 -1.49
N LEU A 78 -12.92 7.58 -0.19
CA LEU A 78 -12.28 6.53 0.59
C LEU A 78 -13.18 5.30 0.77
N ILE A 79 -14.49 5.48 0.99
CA ILE A 79 -15.48 4.39 1.04
C ILE A 79 -15.54 3.67 -0.30
N ASP A 80 -15.61 4.40 -1.41
CA ASP A 80 -15.69 3.83 -2.75
C ASP A 80 -14.40 3.10 -3.13
N ALA A 81 -13.23 3.64 -2.77
CA ALA A 81 -11.95 2.98 -2.96
C ALA A 81 -11.84 1.68 -2.15
N ALA A 82 -12.36 1.67 -0.91
CA ALA A 82 -12.29 0.54 0.00
C ALA A 82 -13.30 -0.58 -0.29
N TYR A 83 -14.53 -0.20 -0.64
CA TYR A 83 -15.67 -1.12 -0.76
C TYR A 83 -16.23 -1.23 -2.19
N GLY A 84 -16.04 -0.22 -3.04
CA GLY A 84 -16.50 -0.21 -4.43
C GLY A 84 -15.81 -1.26 -5.32
N ARG A 85 -14.53 -1.58 -5.09
CA ARG A 85 -13.86 -2.68 -5.80
C ARG A 85 -14.40 -4.08 -5.42
N ARG A 86 -15.03 -4.23 -4.26
CA ARG A 86 -15.51 -5.54 -3.78
C ARG A 86 -16.80 -6.00 -4.47
N GLN A 87 -17.54 -5.09 -5.10
CA GLN A 87 -18.77 -5.44 -5.85
C GLN A 87 -18.50 -6.03 -7.25
N LEU A 88 -17.31 -5.88 -7.81
CA LEU A 88 -16.99 -6.40 -9.16
C LEU A 88 -16.51 -7.85 -9.18
N SER A 89 -16.36 -8.52 -8.02
CA SER A 89 -15.93 -9.93 -7.93
C SER A 89 -17.07 -10.93 -7.69
N TYR A 90 -18.32 -10.49 -7.80
CA TYR A 90 -19.51 -11.36 -7.75
C TYR A 90 -20.29 -11.23 -9.06
N ARG A 91 -19.70 -11.67 -10.17
CA ARG A 91 -20.41 -12.06 -11.39
C ARG A 91 -19.65 -13.17 -12.11
#